data_AF-A0A512PHN7-F1
#
_entry.id   AF-A0A512PHN7-F1
#
_cell.length_a   1.000
_cell.length_b   1.000
_cell.length_c   1.000
_cell.angle_alpha   90.00
_cell.angle_beta   90.00
_cell.angle_gamma   90.00
#
_symmetry.space_group_name_H-M   'P 1'
#
loop_
_entity.id
_entity.type
_entity.pdbx_description
1 polymer ?
#
loop_
_entity_poly.entity_id
_entity_poly.type
_entity_poly.pdbx_seq_one_letter_code
_entity_poly.pdbx_strand_id
1 'polypeptide(L)'
;MNAVVSELLAAAVVVAVDVCAVDLAPGAGGVPGSAPGLAVGTGTIEVELVEVVKGRVHAAPGEHVRVPVSVTSNADLWASVHVGDRLVAFTGGGSTDLAVLLTPEHCTSLRPAGAGSAGEDPPGVLADVRLARAVQRRSPTVDRLLAEAHRRRGEGGAVFARYVWVAVRDAVRADAARFDMLMGTAEDPGTRLDAQQVYLVAAFEDMTFGADFPADRRARLVRAMLRVALDPRVGEWRAALLGTYVPALVRAPLPTALVASDVFSPATADLRDAVRTELGDPRDPATDSSTVLAWLDADASAGRAGSGGGG
;
A
#
# COMPACT_ATOMS: atom_id res chain seq x y z
N MET A 1 -12.23 7.55 -7.38
CA MET A 1 -11.11 6.95 -6.63
C MET A 1 -9.97 7.95 -6.65
N ASN A 2 -9.29 8.18 -5.51
CA ASN A 2 -8.29 9.24 -5.38
C ASN A 2 -6.90 8.70 -5.73
N ALA A 3 -6.03 9.53 -6.34
CA ALA A 3 -4.64 9.15 -6.59
C ALA A 3 -3.94 8.74 -5.28
N VAL A 4 -3.02 7.77 -5.35
CA VAL A 4 -2.23 7.36 -4.19
C VAL A 4 -1.49 8.55 -3.60
N VAL A 5 -1.74 8.84 -2.33
CA VAL A 5 -1.08 9.91 -1.57
C VAL A 5 -0.11 9.28 -0.56
N SER A 6 1.04 9.91 -0.36
CA SER A 6 1.96 9.56 0.72
C SER A 6 1.58 10.38 1.95
N GLU A 7 1.14 9.72 3.03
CA GLU A 7 0.80 10.41 4.27
C GLU A 7 2.00 11.19 4.81
N LEU A 8 3.21 10.64 4.62
CA LEU A 8 4.44 11.30 5.02
C LEU A 8 4.73 12.59 4.25
N LEU A 9 4.46 12.64 2.94
CA LEU A 9 4.68 13.86 2.16
C LEU A 9 3.60 14.91 2.47
N ALA A 10 2.34 14.47 2.59
CA ALA A 10 1.19 15.33 2.85
C ALA A 10 1.18 15.92 4.27
N ALA A 11 1.62 15.17 5.28
CA ALA A 11 1.63 15.62 6.66
C ALA A 11 2.64 16.76 6.88
N ALA A 12 2.26 17.83 7.57
CA ALA A 12 3.23 18.85 7.99
C ALA A 12 4.02 18.38 9.21
N VAL A 13 3.35 17.67 10.13
CA VAL A 13 3.92 17.13 11.36
C VAL A 13 3.63 15.62 11.44
N VAL A 14 4.61 14.84 11.88
CA VAL A 14 4.45 13.41 12.18
C VAL A 14 5.07 13.14 13.55
N VAL A 15 4.26 12.62 14.46
CA VAL A 15 4.65 12.33 15.85
C VAL A 15 4.30 10.90 16.20
N ALA A 16 5.10 10.30 17.08
CA ALA A 16 4.73 9.07 17.76
C ALA A 16 4.29 9.39 19.18
N VAL A 17 3.20 8.77 19.63
CA VAL A 17 2.62 8.98 20.95
C VAL A 17 2.27 7.64 21.60
N ASP A 18 2.32 7.60 22.92
CA ASP A 18 1.79 6.50 23.73
C ASP A 18 0.48 6.93 24.37
N VAL A 19 -0.53 6.06 24.37
CA VAL A 19 -1.84 6.35 24.95
C VAL A 19 -1.83 5.98 26.43
N CYS A 20 -1.89 7.00 27.29
CA CYS A 20 -1.74 6.85 28.73
C CYS A 20 -3.08 6.64 29.43
N ALA A 21 -4.13 7.34 28.99
CA ALA A 21 -5.47 7.23 29.54
C ALA A 21 -6.54 7.51 28.48
N VAL A 22 -7.69 6.86 28.61
CA VAL A 22 -8.88 7.08 27.77
C VAL A 22 -10.06 7.33 28.70
N ASP A 23 -10.58 8.55 28.69
CA ASP A 23 -11.75 8.96 29.45
C ASP A 23 -12.84 9.45 28.49
N LEU A 24 -13.70 8.51 28.06
CA LEU A 24 -14.81 8.77 27.14
C LEU A 24 -16.12 8.61 27.89
N ALA A 25 -16.90 9.70 27.98
CA ALA A 25 -18.24 9.60 28.50
C ALA A 25 -19.12 8.84 27.51
N PRO A 26 -19.96 7.88 27.96
CA PRO A 26 -20.88 7.18 27.07
C PRO A 26 -21.79 8.21 26.40
N GLY A 27 -21.93 8.12 25.07
CA GLY A 27 -22.78 9.02 24.31
C GLY A 27 -24.22 9.01 24.86
N ALA A 28 -24.83 10.19 24.99
CA ALA A 28 -26.16 10.38 25.58
C ALA A 28 -27.33 9.67 24.85
N GLY A 29 -27.05 8.95 23.77
CA GLY A 29 -27.99 8.08 23.07
C GLY A 29 -27.31 6.75 22.78
N GLY A 30 -27.41 5.79 23.70
CA GLY A 30 -27.04 4.42 23.41
C GLY A 30 -27.92 3.93 22.26
N VAL A 31 -27.35 3.85 21.04
CA VAL A 31 -28.05 3.26 19.90
C VAL A 31 -28.26 1.78 20.25
N PRO A 32 -29.51 1.33 20.43
CA PRO A 32 -29.79 -0.07 20.73
C PRO A 32 -29.24 -0.93 19.58
N GLY A 33 -28.33 -1.85 19.88
CA GLY A 33 -27.73 -2.76 18.89
C GLY A 33 -26.29 -2.45 18.48
N SER A 34 -25.61 -1.49 19.11
CA SER A 34 -24.17 -1.29 18.91
C SER A 34 -23.38 -2.51 19.41
N ALA A 35 -22.44 -3.01 18.60
CA ALA A 35 -21.62 -4.17 18.97
C ALA A 35 -20.82 -3.88 20.26
N PRO A 36 -20.63 -4.89 21.14
CA PRO A 36 -19.81 -4.72 22.34
C PRO A 36 -18.39 -4.30 21.96
N GLY A 37 -17.89 -3.21 22.58
CA GLY A 37 -16.53 -2.69 22.36
C GLY A 37 -16.44 -1.34 21.62
N LEU A 38 -17.56 -0.77 21.15
CA LEU A 38 -17.55 0.53 20.47
C LEU A 38 -17.76 1.69 21.45
N ALA A 39 -16.73 2.53 21.60
CA ALA A 39 -16.78 3.75 22.38
C ALA A 39 -17.36 4.90 21.56
N VAL A 40 -18.69 4.96 21.40
CA VAL A 40 -19.35 6.18 20.91
C VAL A 40 -19.51 7.13 22.10
N GLY A 41 -18.92 8.32 22.01
CA GLY A 41 -18.84 9.24 23.14
C GLY A 41 -17.95 10.46 22.89
N THR A 42 -18.04 11.41 23.81
CA THR A 42 -17.14 12.58 23.87
C THR A 42 -16.32 12.50 25.13
N GLY A 43 -15.08 12.97 25.08
CA GLY A 43 -14.21 12.95 26.25
C GLY A 43 -12.79 13.37 25.91
N THR A 44 -11.84 12.85 26.68
CA THR A 44 -10.43 13.17 26.56
C THR A 44 -9.58 11.91 26.51
N ILE A 45 -8.57 11.92 25.65
CA ILE A 45 -7.52 10.91 25.62
C ILE A 45 -6.23 11.59 26.05
N GLU A 46 -5.56 11.05 27.07
CA GLU A 46 -4.25 11.51 27.51
C GLU A 46 -3.18 10.71 26.78
N VAL A 47 -2.26 11.43 26.13
CA VAL A 47 -1.14 10.81 25.39
C VAL A 47 0.19 11.40 25.82
N GLU A 48 1.22 10.58 25.84
CA GLU A 48 2.60 10.97 26.03
C GLU A 48 3.28 11.12 24.66
N LEU A 49 3.96 12.25 24.43
CA LEU A 49 4.77 12.43 23.23
C LEU A 49 6.03 11.56 23.31
N VAL A 50 6.14 10.56 22.44
CA VAL A 50 7.33 9.70 22.38
C VAL A 50 8.43 10.36 21.54
N GLU A 51 8.08 10.79 20.32
CA GLU A 51 9.03 11.48 19.45
C GLU A 51 8.36 12.32 18.35
N VAL A 52 9.12 13.27 17.83
CA VAL A 52 8.75 14.10 16.68
C VAL A 52 9.58 13.66 15.47
N VAL A 53 8.94 12.97 14.53
CA VAL A 53 9.62 12.37 13.37
C VAL A 53 9.75 13.36 12.20
N LYS A 54 8.73 14.22 12.04
CA LYS A 54 8.67 15.31 11.05
C LYS A 54 7.98 16.52 11.67
N GLY A 55 8.41 17.73 11.30
CA GLY A 55 7.76 18.97 11.71
C GLY A 55 8.29 19.53 13.03
N ARG A 56 7.49 20.39 13.67
CA ARG A 56 7.80 21.01 14.96
C ARG A 56 6.54 20.98 15.82
N VAL A 57 6.73 20.68 17.11
CA VAL A 57 5.70 20.78 18.15
C VAL A 57 6.32 21.45 19.38
N HIS A 58 5.50 22.10 20.20
CA HIS A 58 5.97 22.73 21.43
C HIS A 58 6.24 21.73 22.55
N ALA A 59 5.46 20.66 22.61
CA ALA A 59 5.63 19.61 23.60
C ALA A 59 7.00 18.92 23.45
N ALA A 60 7.66 18.64 24.56
CA ALA A 60 8.89 17.85 24.58
C ALA A 60 8.58 16.34 24.65
N PRO A 61 9.48 15.46 24.15
CA PRO A 61 9.35 14.02 24.42
C PRO A 61 9.22 13.71 25.92
N GLY A 62 8.27 12.85 26.29
CA GLY A 62 7.87 12.54 27.67
C GLY A 62 6.75 13.43 28.22
N GLU A 63 6.41 14.53 27.53
CA GLU A 63 5.33 15.41 27.95
C GLU A 63 3.96 14.79 27.65
N HIS A 64 3.04 14.93 28.61
CA HIS A 64 1.68 14.41 28.51
C HIS A 64 0.73 15.52 28.10
N VAL A 65 -0.15 15.24 27.13
CA VAL A 65 -1.18 16.17 26.67
C VAL A 65 -2.54 15.49 26.64
N ARG A 66 -3.59 16.27 26.91
CA ARG A 66 -4.97 15.81 26.82
C ARG A 66 -5.58 16.26 25.51
N VAL A 67 -6.00 15.30 24.71
CA VAL A 67 -6.63 15.52 23.42
C VAL A 67 -8.14 15.40 23.60
N PRO A 68 -8.92 16.47 23.37
CA PRO A 68 -10.36 16.36 23.33
C PRO A 68 -10.77 15.57 22.08
N VAL A 69 -11.61 14.56 22.25
CA VAL A 69 -12.08 13.71 21.15
C VAL A 69 -13.59 13.55 21.18
N SER A 70 -14.16 13.42 19.99
CA SER A 70 -15.56 13.07 19.77
C SER A 70 -15.58 11.87 18.83
N VAL A 71 -16.05 10.73 19.32
CA VAL A 71 -16.21 9.50 18.55
C VAL A 71 -17.69 9.28 18.28
N THR A 72 -18.06 9.50 17.04
CA THR A 72 -19.40 9.36 16.47
C THR A 72 -19.56 8.09 15.65
N SER A 73 -18.46 7.53 15.13
CA SER A 73 -18.46 6.33 14.31
C SER A 73 -17.22 5.46 14.54
N ASN A 74 -17.27 4.21 14.09
CA ASN A 74 -16.13 3.30 14.08
C ASN A 74 -15.03 3.70 13.08
N ALA A 75 -15.32 4.63 12.17
CA ALA A 75 -14.36 5.17 11.22
C ALA A 75 -13.58 6.36 11.79
N ASP A 76 -13.93 6.84 12.99
CA ASP A 76 -13.27 7.98 13.61
C ASP A 76 -11.87 7.56 14.11
N LEU A 77 -10.90 8.48 14.02
CA LEU A 77 -9.47 8.21 14.25
C LEU A 77 -9.17 7.56 15.61
N TRP A 78 -9.98 7.89 16.61
CA TRP A 78 -9.80 7.46 18.01
C TRP A 78 -10.72 6.30 18.42
N ALA A 79 -11.56 5.79 17.51
CA ALA A 79 -12.61 4.83 17.85
C ALA A 79 -12.08 3.46 18.33
N SER A 80 -10.88 3.07 17.91
CA SER A 80 -10.26 1.78 18.22
C SER A 80 -8.98 1.92 19.06
N VAL A 81 -8.79 3.05 19.73
CA VAL A 81 -7.60 3.34 20.54
C VAL A 81 -7.78 2.87 21.98
N HIS A 82 -6.77 2.19 22.51
CA HIS A 82 -6.75 1.65 23.87
C HIS A 82 -5.55 2.21 24.66
N VAL A 83 -5.67 2.18 25.98
CA VAL A 83 -4.54 2.48 26.87
C VAL A 83 -3.39 1.50 26.61
N GLY A 84 -2.18 2.03 26.49
CA GLY A 84 -0.97 1.29 26.16
C GLY A 84 -0.68 1.20 24.66
N ASP A 85 -1.59 1.65 23.79
CA ASP A 85 -1.31 1.71 22.36
C ASP A 85 -0.21 2.73 22.07
N ARG A 86 0.77 2.32 21.24
CA ARG A 86 1.73 3.23 20.63
C ARG A 86 1.29 3.55 19.22
N LEU A 87 1.11 4.84 18.93
CA LEU A 87 0.53 5.32 17.69
C LEU A 87 1.47 6.29 16.96
N VAL A 88 1.32 6.39 15.65
CA VAL A 88 1.94 7.40 14.79
C VAL A 88 0.83 8.25 14.19
N ALA A 89 0.85 9.53 14.51
CA ALA A 89 -0.09 10.52 13.97
C ALA A 89 0.53 11.27 12.79
N PHE A 90 -0.23 11.38 11.71
CA PHE A 90 0.06 12.19 10.54
C PHE A 90 -0.87 13.38 10.56
N THR A 91 -0.34 14.60 10.69
CA THR A 91 -1.18 15.78 10.90
C THR A 91 -0.89 16.84 9.84
N GLY A 92 -1.91 17.64 9.53
CA GLY A 92 -1.80 18.82 8.69
C GLY A 92 -0.96 19.93 9.34
N GLY A 93 -0.79 21.02 8.60
CA GLY A 93 -0.25 22.27 9.15
C GLY A 93 -1.35 23.09 9.84
N GLY A 94 -0.96 24.08 10.64
CA GLY A 94 -1.90 25.05 11.24
C GLY A 94 -1.71 25.27 12.74
N SER A 95 -0.99 24.37 13.42
CA SER A 95 -0.63 24.52 14.82
C SER A 95 0.72 23.86 15.13
N THR A 96 1.30 24.22 16.27
CA THR A 96 2.46 23.58 16.90
C THR A 96 2.10 23.02 18.28
N ASP A 97 0.87 23.19 18.73
CA ASP A 97 0.31 22.58 19.93
C ASP A 97 -0.10 21.13 19.62
N LEU A 98 0.47 20.17 20.36
CA LEU A 98 0.23 18.74 20.15
C LEU A 98 -1.23 18.37 20.40
N ALA A 99 -1.90 18.96 21.40
CA ALA A 99 -3.30 18.65 21.69
C ALA A 99 -4.20 19.06 20.52
N VAL A 100 -3.91 20.21 19.89
CA VAL A 100 -4.61 20.70 18.70
C VAL A 100 -4.29 19.85 17.47
N LEU A 101 -3.03 19.48 17.26
CA LEU A 101 -2.63 18.68 16.09
C LEU A 101 -3.26 17.28 16.08
N LEU A 102 -3.55 16.73 17.26
CA LEU A 102 -4.12 15.40 17.43
C LEU A 102 -5.67 15.35 17.38
N THR A 103 -6.34 16.51 17.23
CA THR A 103 -7.80 16.52 17.04
C THR A 103 -8.18 16.03 15.64
N PRO A 104 -9.43 15.56 15.43
CA PRO A 104 -9.89 15.07 14.12
C PRO A 104 -9.77 16.07 12.96
N GLU A 105 -9.78 17.38 13.26
CA GLU A 105 -9.66 18.44 12.25
C GLU A 105 -8.24 18.56 11.68
N HIS A 106 -7.22 18.20 12.48
CA HIS A 106 -5.81 18.36 12.12
C HIS A 106 -5.09 17.04 11.88
N CYS A 107 -5.47 15.97 12.58
CA CYS A 107 -4.92 14.64 12.38
C CYS A 107 -5.60 13.97 11.19
N THR A 108 -4.86 13.68 10.12
CA THR A 108 -5.43 13.04 8.92
C THR A 108 -5.38 11.52 9.00
N SER A 109 -4.46 10.98 9.79
CA SER A 109 -4.34 9.54 10.01
C SER A 109 -3.65 9.25 11.33
N LEU A 110 -4.18 8.26 12.04
CA LEU A 110 -3.59 7.69 13.25
C LEU A 110 -3.40 6.19 13.02
N ARG A 111 -2.17 5.70 13.20
CA ARG A 111 -1.81 4.30 12.89
C ARG A 111 -1.02 3.68 14.03
N PRO A 112 -1.16 2.37 14.31
CA PRO A 112 -0.27 1.67 15.22
C PRO A 112 1.20 1.81 14.80
N ALA A 113 2.08 2.14 15.75
CA ALA A 113 3.49 2.40 15.49
C ALA A 113 4.31 1.13 15.22
N GLY A 114 3.99 0.06 15.94
CA GLY A 114 4.51 -1.30 15.76
C GLY A 114 3.38 -2.24 15.35
N ALA A 115 3.74 -3.46 14.95
CA ALA A 115 2.82 -4.58 15.11
C ALA A 115 2.91 -5.06 16.57
N GLY A 116 1.84 -5.69 17.07
CA GLY A 116 1.54 -5.84 18.49
C GLY A 116 2.63 -6.53 19.31
N SER A 117 2.46 -6.52 20.63
CA SER A 117 3.44 -6.85 21.67
C SER A 117 4.03 -8.28 21.71
N ALA A 118 4.06 -9.03 20.59
CA ALA A 118 4.45 -10.44 20.54
C ALA A 118 5.52 -10.73 19.48
N GLY A 119 6.75 -10.27 19.74
CA GLY A 119 7.99 -11.06 19.53
C GLY A 119 8.53 -11.35 18.12
N GLU A 120 7.74 -11.36 17.06
CA GLU A 120 8.23 -11.71 15.70
C GLU A 120 7.67 -10.80 14.59
N ASP A 121 6.94 -9.78 15.00
CA ASP A 121 6.20 -8.94 14.08
C ASP A 121 7.12 -8.01 13.26
N PRO A 122 6.86 -7.86 11.95
CA PRO A 122 7.67 -7.03 11.06
C PRO A 122 7.69 -5.56 11.52
N PRO A 123 8.68 -4.76 11.08
CA PRO A 123 8.79 -3.36 11.46
C PRO A 123 7.48 -2.60 11.15
N GLY A 124 6.90 -1.96 12.17
CA GLY A 124 5.64 -1.22 12.02
C GLY A 124 5.80 0.15 11.35
N VAL A 125 4.71 0.92 11.34
CA VAL A 125 4.61 2.23 10.67
C VAL A 125 5.70 3.20 11.11
N LEU A 126 6.11 3.19 12.38
CA LEU A 126 7.13 4.11 12.86
C LEU A 126 8.51 3.82 12.23
N ALA A 127 8.85 2.56 12.03
CA ALA A 127 10.09 2.16 11.37
C ALA A 127 10.08 2.61 9.90
N ASP A 128 8.96 2.45 9.20
CA ASP A 128 8.78 2.92 7.82
C ASP A 128 8.96 4.43 7.71
N VAL A 129 8.33 5.21 8.59
CA VAL A 129 8.44 6.67 8.58
C VAL A 129 9.89 7.09 8.84
N ARG A 130 10.57 6.47 9.81
CA ARG A 130 11.99 6.74 10.10
C ARG A 130 12.88 6.42 8.89
N LEU A 131 12.64 5.28 8.25
CA LEU A 131 13.35 4.88 7.03
C LEU A 131 13.15 5.90 5.91
N ALA A 132 11.90 6.25 5.60
CA ALA A 132 11.56 7.24 4.59
C ALA A 132 12.21 8.60 4.87
N ARG A 133 12.19 9.06 6.13
CA ARG A 133 12.84 10.32 6.54
C ARG A 133 14.35 10.26 6.44
N ALA A 134 14.98 9.13 6.78
CA ALA A 134 16.43 8.95 6.64
C ALA A 134 16.86 9.02 5.18
N VAL A 135 16.08 8.44 4.27
CA VAL A 135 16.30 8.52 2.82
C VAL A 135 16.05 9.96 2.33
N GLN A 136 14.92 10.57 2.69
CA GLN A 136 14.55 11.92 2.28
C GLN A 136 15.60 12.97 2.67
N ARG A 137 16.16 12.90 3.89
CA ARG A 137 17.18 13.86 4.37
C ARG A 137 18.46 13.86 3.54
N ARG A 138 18.74 12.79 2.79
CA ARG A 138 19.89 12.68 1.89
C ARG A 138 19.61 13.24 0.50
N SER A 139 18.39 13.74 0.26
CA SER A 139 17.91 14.29 -1.02
C SER A 139 18.35 13.46 -2.23
N PRO A 140 18.02 12.15 -2.27
CA PRO A 140 18.47 11.30 -3.35
C PRO A 140 17.87 11.76 -4.69
N THR A 141 18.64 11.59 -5.76
CA THR A 141 18.07 11.57 -7.12
C THR A 141 17.05 10.44 -7.23
N VAL A 142 16.16 10.49 -8.23
CA VAL A 142 15.18 9.41 -8.47
C VAL A 142 15.85 8.05 -8.55
N ASP A 143 16.93 7.92 -9.33
CA ASP A 143 17.63 6.66 -9.51
C ASP A 143 18.24 6.14 -8.20
N ARG A 144 18.76 7.05 -7.37
CA ARG A 144 19.27 6.70 -6.04
C ARG A 144 18.14 6.30 -5.08
N LEU A 145 16.97 6.93 -5.17
CA LEU A 145 15.80 6.56 -4.37
C LEU A 145 15.28 5.17 -4.75
N LEU A 146 15.20 4.87 -6.05
CA LEU A 146 14.83 3.55 -6.54
C LEU A 146 15.84 2.47 -6.12
N ALA A 147 17.14 2.74 -6.23
CA ALA A 147 18.19 1.84 -5.76
C ALA A 147 18.13 1.61 -4.24
N GLU A 148 17.85 2.65 -3.46
CA GLU A 148 17.65 2.54 -2.01
C GLU A 148 16.42 1.70 -1.67
N ALA A 149 15.31 1.92 -2.37
CA ALA A 149 14.08 1.15 -2.19
C ALA A 149 14.33 -0.34 -2.45
N HIS A 150 15.04 -0.69 -3.53
CA HIS A 150 15.43 -2.07 -3.80
C HIS A 150 16.33 -2.65 -2.70
N ARG A 151 17.33 -1.89 -2.24
CA ARG A 151 18.24 -2.34 -1.18
C ARG A 151 17.54 -2.56 0.16
N ARG A 152 16.53 -1.74 0.48
CA ARG A 152 15.78 -1.75 1.75
C ARG A 152 14.46 -2.49 1.67
N ARG A 153 14.21 -3.24 0.60
CA ARG A 153 12.90 -3.83 0.29
C ARG A 153 12.35 -4.78 1.36
N GLY A 154 13.23 -5.47 2.10
CA GLY A 154 12.85 -6.32 3.23
C GLY A 154 12.58 -5.56 4.53
N GLU A 155 12.99 -4.28 4.61
CA GLU A 155 12.83 -3.43 5.80
C GLU A 155 11.61 -2.51 5.66
N GLY A 156 11.45 -1.88 4.48
CA GLY A 156 10.40 -0.89 4.25
C GLY A 156 9.04 -1.52 3.93
N GLY A 157 8.03 -1.17 4.72
CA GLY A 157 6.64 -1.58 4.53
C GLY A 157 5.82 -0.59 3.69
N ALA A 158 4.50 -0.62 3.89
CA ALA A 158 3.53 0.13 3.11
C ALA A 158 3.76 1.66 3.11
N VAL A 159 4.14 2.27 4.24
CA VAL A 159 4.30 3.74 4.32
C VAL A 159 5.55 4.18 3.58
N PHE A 160 6.64 3.41 3.70
CA PHE A 160 7.85 3.65 2.92
C PHE A 160 7.59 3.47 1.42
N ALA A 161 6.87 2.42 1.03
CA ALA A 161 6.50 2.18 -0.36
C ALA A 161 5.64 3.31 -0.95
N ARG A 162 4.65 3.84 -0.21
CA ARG A 162 3.84 4.99 -0.63
C ARG A 162 4.69 6.25 -0.81
N TYR A 163 5.63 6.49 0.11
CA TYR A 163 6.60 7.59 -0.03
C TYR A 163 7.43 7.45 -1.30
N VAL A 164 8.02 6.28 -1.55
CA VAL A 164 8.83 6.03 -2.76
C VAL A 164 7.98 6.24 -4.01
N TRP A 165 6.80 5.61 -4.09
CA TRP A 165 5.89 5.72 -5.24
C TRP A 165 5.61 7.18 -5.58
N VAL A 166 5.09 7.95 -4.61
CA VAL A 166 4.71 9.35 -4.85
C VAL A 166 5.93 10.20 -5.21
N ALA A 167 7.09 9.96 -4.60
CA ALA A 167 8.31 10.72 -4.88
C ALA A 167 8.91 10.44 -6.27
N VAL A 168 8.71 9.24 -6.85
CA VAL A 168 9.25 8.87 -8.16
C VAL A 168 8.20 8.85 -9.27
N ARG A 169 6.92 9.04 -8.94
CA ARG A 169 5.76 8.79 -9.82
C ARG A 169 5.92 9.38 -11.21
N ASP A 170 6.23 10.66 -11.31
CA ASP A 170 6.31 11.35 -12.59
C ASP A 170 7.53 10.88 -13.39
N ALA A 171 8.63 10.53 -12.71
CA ALA A 171 9.84 10.02 -13.34
C ALA A 171 9.68 8.58 -13.87
N VAL A 172 8.99 7.69 -13.15
CA VAL A 172 8.67 6.33 -13.64
C VAL A 172 7.62 6.37 -14.76
N ARG A 173 6.73 7.36 -14.75
CA ARG A 173 5.82 7.64 -15.87
C ARG A 173 6.56 8.18 -17.10
N ALA A 174 7.67 8.88 -16.93
CA ALA A 174 8.46 9.39 -18.06
C ALA A 174 9.43 8.34 -18.62
N ASP A 175 9.89 7.38 -17.81
CA ASP A 175 11.03 6.52 -18.14
C ASP A 175 10.74 5.03 -17.86
N ALA A 176 10.83 4.21 -18.91
CA ALA A 176 10.55 2.77 -18.82
C ALA A 176 11.56 2.01 -17.96
N ALA A 177 12.84 2.37 -17.99
CA ALA A 177 13.87 1.69 -17.19
C ALA A 177 13.65 1.94 -15.69
N ARG A 178 13.24 3.17 -15.33
CA ARG A 178 12.87 3.50 -13.94
C ARG A 178 11.63 2.75 -13.48
N PHE A 179 10.62 2.63 -14.36
CA PHE A 179 9.45 1.80 -14.08
C PHE A 179 9.85 0.33 -13.87
N ASP A 180 10.71 -0.22 -14.71
CA ASP A 180 11.21 -1.59 -14.59
C ASP A 180 11.98 -1.83 -13.29
N MET A 181 12.81 -0.89 -12.86
CA MET A 181 13.51 -0.94 -11.57
C MET A 181 12.53 -0.99 -10.39
N LEU A 182 11.48 -0.17 -10.44
CA LEU A 182 10.46 -0.14 -9.40
C LEU A 182 9.64 -1.44 -9.39
N MET A 183 9.22 -1.94 -10.55
CA MET A 183 8.51 -3.21 -10.65
C MET A 183 9.38 -4.41 -10.26
N GLY A 184 10.69 -4.35 -10.54
CA GLY A 184 11.66 -5.33 -10.05
C GLY A 184 11.75 -5.35 -8.53
N THR A 185 11.58 -4.18 -7.88
CA THR A 185 11.45 -4.12 -6.41
C THR A 185 10.10 -4.69 -5.95
N ALA A 186 9.00 -4.34 -6.63
CA ALA A 186 7.67 -4.80 -6.25
C ALA A 186 7.47 -6.33 -6.38
N GLU A 187 8.14 -6.99 -7.33
CA GLU A 187 8.01 -8.43 -7.57
C GLU A 187 9.07 -9.29 -6.87
N ASP A 188 10.09 -8.68 -6.25
CA ASP A 188 11.14 -9.40 -5.54
C ASP A 188 10.56 -10.08 -4.27
N PRO A 189 10.77 -11.39 -4.06
CA PRO A 189 10.29 -12.08 -2.85
C PRO A 189 10.93 -11.56 -1.55
N GLY A 190 12.07 -10.88 -1.60
CA GLY A 190 12.64 -10.19 -0.45
C GLY A 190 11.86 -8.93 -0.04
N THR A 191 10.93 -8.44 -0.87
CA THR A 191 10.10 -7.29 -0.55
C THR A 191 8.98 -7.68 0.42
N ARG A 192 8.73 -6.84 1.42
CA ARG A 192 7.61 -7.05 2.35
C ARG A 192 6.27 -7.01 1.61
N LEU A 193 5.35 -7.91 1.97
CA LEU A 193 4.05 -8.06 1.28
C LEU A 193 3.23 -6.77 1.24
N ASP A 194 3.19 -6.04 2.36
CA ASP A 194 2.48 -4.76 2.46
C ASP A 194 3.08 -3.69 1.53
N ALA A 195 4.40 -3.68 1.34
CA ALA A 195 5.08 -2.84 0.36
C ALA A 195 4.82 -3.30 -1.09
N GLN A 196 4.86 -4.61 -1.38
CA GLN A 196 4.52 -5.16 -2.70
C GLN A 196 3.10 -4.73 -3.11
N GLN A 197 2.14 -4.86 -2.19
CA GLN A 197 0.76 -4.44 -2.41
C GLN A 197 0.66 -2.96 -2.74
N VAL A 198 1.33 -2.10 -1.97
CA VAL A 198 1.33 -0.66 -2.25
C VAL A 198 1.89 -0.36 -3.63
N TYR A 199 3.06 -0.91 -4.01
CA TYR A 199 3.66 -0.61 -5.30
C TYR A 199 2.79 -1.09 -6.47
N LEU A 200 2.25 -2.31 -6.39
CA LEU A 200 1.46 -2.90 -7.47
C LEU A 200 0.08 -2.22 -7.60
N VAL A 201 -0.61 -1.96 -6.49
CA VAL A 201 -1.90 -1.27 -6.51
C VAL A 201 -1.74 0.19 -6.95
N ALA A 202 -0.72 0.89 -6.46
CA ALA A 202 -0.47 2.27 -6.89
C ALA A 202 -0.16 2.38 -8.39
N ALA A 203 0.63 1.44 -8.93
CA ALA A 203 0.88 1.36 -10.36
C ALA A 203 -0.40 1.05 -11.16
N PHE A 204 -1.22 0.13 -10.67
CA PHE A 204 -2.50 -0.21 -11.28
C PHE A 204 -3.45 0.99 -11.33
N GLU A 205 -3.64 1.67 -10.20
CA GLU A 205 -4.53 2.84 -10.10
C GLU A 205 -4.06 3.95 -11.02
N ASP A 206 -2.75 4.23 -11.04
CA ASP A 206 -2.17 5.20 -11.95
C ASP A 206 -2.43 4.84 -13.43
N MET A 207 -2.27 3.56 -13.80
CA MET A 207 -2.46 3.07 -15.17
C MET A 207 -3.92 3.04 -15.63
N THR A 208 -4.85 2.83 -14.71
CA THR A 208 -6.28 2.69 -15.03
C THR A 208 -7.04 3.99 -14.93
N PHE A 209 -6.57 4.94 -14.11
CA PHE A 209 -7.22 6.24 -13.92
C PHE A 209 -6.47 7.42 -14.59
N GLY A 210 -5.17 7.28 -14.87
CA GLY A 210 -4.38 8.26 -15.61
C GLY A 210 -4.52 8.10 -17.14
N ALA A 211 -4.28 9.18 -17.88
CA ALA A 211 -4.24 9.16 -19.35
C ALA A 211 -3.27 8.09 -19.91
N ASP A 212 -3.61 7.53 -21.08
CA ASP A 212 -2.99 6.39 -21.80
C ASP A 212 -1.57 6.01 -21.35
N PHE A 213 -1.47 4.98 -20.51
CA PHE A 213 -0.18 4.34 -20.25
C PHE A 213 0.24 3.45 -21.45
N PRO A 214 1.52 3.49 -21.87
CA PRO A 214 2.01 2.62 -22.92
C PRO A 214 1.74 1.15 -22.64
N ALA A 215 1.34 0.39 -23.67
CA ALA A 215 1.02 -1.03 -23.56
C ALA A 215 2.14 -1.85 -22.90
N ASP A 216 3.41 -1.57 -23.24
CA ASP A 216 4.57 -2.25 -22.66
C ASP A 216 4.67 -2.12 -21.14
N ARG A 217 4.28 -0.97 -20.57
CA ARG A 217 4.29 -0.74 -19.12
C ARG A 217 3.16 -1.49 -18.43
N ARG A 218 1.96 -1.51 -19.05
CA ARG A 218 0.85 -2.33 -18.55
C ARG A 218 1.23 -3.81 -18.59
N ALA A 219 1.82 -4.29 -19.69
CA ALA A 219 2.32 -5.65 -19.80
C ALA A 219 3.39 -5.97 -18.73
N ARG A 220 4.30 -5.02 -18.45
CA ARG A 220 5.29 -5.16 -17.38
C ARG A 220 4.66 -5.27 -15.99
N LEU A 221 3.63 -4.47 -15.70
CA LEU A 221 2.88 -4.54 -14.44
C LEU A 221 2.13 -5.87 -14.32
N VAL A 222 1.50 -6.35 -15.39
CA VAL A 222 0.86 -7.68 -15.42
C VAL A 222 1.88 -8.77 -15.08
N ARG A 223 3.08 -8.75 -15.68
CA ARG A 223 4.16 -9.70 -15.32
C ARG A 223 4.53 -9.62 -13.84
N ALA A 224 4.62 -8.42 -13.27
CA ALA A 224 4.94 -8.24 -11.86
C ALA A 224 3.85 -8.81 -10.95
N MET A 225 2.58 -8.49 -11.22
CA MET A 225 1.44 -9.02 -10.47
C MET A 225 1.34 -10.54 -10.56
N LEU A 226 1.60 -11.13 -11.73
CA LEU A 226 1.61 -12.57 -11.92
C LEU A 226 2.75 -13.25 -11.16
N ARG A 227 3.96 -12.69 -11.15
CA ARG A 227 5.07 -13.21 -10.35
C ARG A 227 4.76 -13.17 -8.86
N VAL A 228 4.19 -12.06 -8.38
CA VAL A 228 3.77 -11.93 -6.98
C VAL A 228 2.66 -12.92 -6.64
N ALA A 229 1.69 -13.14 -7.53
CA ALA A 229 0.63 -14.12 -7.30
C ALA A 229 1.16 -15.57 -7.11
N LEU A 230 2.31 -15.90 -7.69
CA LEU A 230 2.99 -17.19 -7.50
C LEU A 230 3.77 -17.30 -6.17
N ASP A 231 3.93 -16.21 -5.43
CA ASP A 231 4.55 -16.25 -4.11
C ASP A 231 3.55 -16.83 -3.08
N PRO A 232 3.89 -17.90 -2.36
CA PRO A 232 2.97 -18.52 -1.39
C PRO A 232 2.62 -17.60 -0.21
N ARG A 233 3.46 -16.60 0.09
CA ARG A 233 3.22 -15.67 1.22
C ARG A 233 2.09 -14.70 0.95
N VAL A 234 1.73 -14.50 -0.32
CA VAL A 234 0.69 -13.54 -0.73
C VAL A 234 -0.71 -13.93 -0.22
N GLY A 235 -0.94 -15.22 0.06
CA GLY A 235 -2.17 -15.70 0.69
C GLY A 235 -3.42 -15.21 -0.04
N GLU A 236 -4.36 -14.61 0.71
CA GLU A 236 -5.65 -14.14 0.19
C GLU A 236 -5.53 -13.03 -0.87
N TRP A 237 -4.45 -12.25 -0.86
CA TRP A 237 -4.26 -11.18 -1.85
C TRP A 237 -4.06 -11.74 -3.27
N ARG A 238 -3.72 -13.02 -3.41
CA ARG A 238 -3.63 -13.74 -4.69
C ARG A 238 -4.95 -13.69 -5.45
N ALA A 239 -6.07 -13.90 -4.75
CA ALA A 239 -7.40 -13.87 -5.37
C ALA A 239 -7.71 -12.48 -5.97
N ALA A 240 -7.30 -11.41 -5.29
CA ALA A 240 -7.47 -10.06 -5.79
C ALA A 240 -6.57 -9.79 -7.02
N LEU A 241 -5.31 -10.25 -6.99
CA LEU A 241 -4.39 -10.14 -8.13
C LEU A 241 -4.94 -10.84 -9.37
N LEU A 242 -5.31 -12.12 -9.25
CA LEU A 242 -5.73 -12.96 -10.38
C LEU A 242 -7.18 -12.72 -10.80
N GLY A 243 -8.07 -12.38 -9.86
CA GLY A 243 -9.50 -12.19 -10.11
C GLY A 243 -9.92 -10.76 -10.43
N THR A 244 -9.17 -9.75 -9.98
CA THR A 244 -9.53 -8.33 -10.16
C THR A 244 -8.48 -7.55 -10.93
N TYR A 245 -7.25 -7.45 -10.41
CA TYR A 245 -6.26 -6.50 -10.94
C TYR A 245 -5.71 -6.90 -12.30
N VAL A 246 -5.22 -8.14 -12.47
CA VAL A 246 -4.69 -8.63 -13.75
C VAL A 246 -5.79 -8.64 -14.83
N PRO A 247 -7.00 -9.19 -14.60
CA PRO A 247 -8.11 -9.09 -15.54
C PRO A 247 -8.42 -7.67 -16.01
N ALA A 248 -8.45 -6.72 -15.09
CA ALA A 248 -8.74 -5.32 -15.42
C ALA A 248 -7.63 -4.71 -16.30
N LEU A 249 -6.36 -5.01 -16.04
CA LEU A 249 -5.24 -4.52 -16.85
C LEU A 249 -5.25 -5.06 -18.28
N VAL A 250 -5.50 -6.37 -18.46
CA VAL A 250 -5.46 -6.99 -19.80
C VAL A 250 -6.69 -6.63 -20.63
N ARG A 251 -7.84 -6.39 -19.98
CA ARG A 251 -9.08 -5.97 -20.65
C ARG A 251 -9.21 -4.46 -20.84
N ALA A 252 -8.34 -3.66 -20.22
CA ALA A 252 -8.40 -2.21 -20.33
C ALA A 252 -8.37 -1.78 -21.81
N PRO A 253 -9.42 -1.11 -22.33
CA PRO A 253 -9.59 -0.87 -23.75
C PRO A 253 -8.62 0.16 -24.32
N LEU A 254 -7.95 0.94 -23.46
CA LEU A 254 -7.04 2.02 -23.85
C LEU A 254 -5.58 1.73 -23.47
N PRO A 255 -4.60 1.94 -24.37
CA PRO A 255 -4.78 2.23 -25.81
C PRO A 255 -5.32 1.04 -26.62
N THR A 256 -5.09 -0.20 -26.16
CA THR A 256 -5.68 -1.44 -26.68
C THR A 256 -5.72 -2.50 -25.57
N ALA A 257 -6.62 -3.47 -25.66
CA ALA A 257 -6.55 -4.66 -24.80
C ALA A 257 -5.24 -5.42 -25.06
N LEU A 258 -4.63 -5.98 -24.01
CA LEU A 258 -3.40 -6.76 -24.12
C LEU A 258 -3.72 -8.19 -24.52
N VAL A 259 -3.00 -8.73 -25.50
CA VAL A 259 -2.97 -10.17 -25.76
C VAL A 259 -1.85 -10.84 -24.96
N ALA A 260 -1.90 -12.17 -24.83
CA ALA A 260 -0.89 -12.89 -24.03
C ALA A 260 0.52 -12.68 -24.58
N SER A 261 0.70 -12.61 -25.90
CA SER A 261 1.99 -12.33 -26.56
C SER A 261 2.55 -10.93 -26.27
N ASP A 262 1.73 -9.94 -25.90
CA ASP A 262 2.22 -8.62 -25.44
C ASP A 262 2.88 -8.74 -24.06
N VAL A 263 2.40 -9.67 -23.23
CA VAL A 263 2.86 -9.87 -21.86
C VAL A 263 3.98 -10.91 -21.79
N PHE A 264 3.92 -11.97 -22.58
CA PHE A 264 4.86 -13.07 -22.53
C PHE A 264 5.71 -13.13 -23.80
N SER A 265 6.98 -12.78 -23.65
CA SER A 265 7.99 -13.07 -24.66
C SER A 265 8.52 -14.50 -24.47
N PRO A 266 9.31 -15.05 -25.43
CA PRO A 266 9.99 -16.33 -25.24
C PRO A 266 10.82 -16.39 -23.94
N ALA A 267 11.37 -15.26 -23.49
CA ALA A 267 12.15 -15.18 -22.25
C ALA A 267 11.31 -15.27 -20.97
N THR A 268 9.98 -15.22 -21.08
CA THR A 268 9.05 -15.32 -19.94
C THR A 268 8.02 -16.44 -20.13
N ALA A 269 8.31 -17.42 -21.00
CA ALA A 269 7.43 -18.56 -21.22
C ALA A 269 7.23 -19.38 -19.93
N ASP A 270 8.29 -19.54 -19.13
CA ASP A 270 8.21 -20.24 -17.84
C ASP A 270 7.21 -19.60 -16.87
N LEU A 271 7.13 -18.25 -16.85
CA LEU A 271 6.15 -17.55 -16.03
C LEU A 271 4.72 -17.84 -16.49
N ARG A 272 4.48 -17.84 -17.80
CA ARG A 272 3.17 -18.16 -18.38
C ARG A 272 2.74 -19.56 -17.99
N ASP A 273 3.64 -20.52 -18.11
CA ASP A 273 3.36 -21.93 -17.85
C ASP A 273 3.15 -22.16 -16.35
N ALA A 274 3.94 -21.52 -15.48
CA ALA A 274 3.72 -21.54 -14.03
C ALA A 274 2.36 -20.96 -13.60
N VAL A 275 1.98 -19.80 -14.14
CA VAL A 275 0.65 -19.20 -13.88
C VAL A 275 -0.47 -20.12 -14.35
N ARG A 276 -0.29 -20.76 -15.51
CA ARG A 276 -1.28 -21.70 -16.04
C ARG A 276 -1.43 -22.94 -15.15
N THR A 277 -0.32 -23.48 -14.65
CA THR A 277 -0.35 -24.61 -13.70
C THR A 277 -1.06 -24.22 -12.42
N GLU A 278 -0.77 -23.04 -11.86
CA GLU A 278 -1.40 -22.55 -10.63
C GLU A 278 -2.92 -22.35 -10.81
N LEU A 279 -3.34 -21.73 -11.92
CA LEU A 279 -4.76 -21.55 -12.27
C LEU A 279 -5.50 -22.87 -12.56
N GLY A 280 -4.75 -23.94 -12.83
CA GLY A 280 -5.29 -25.27 -13.09
C GLY A 280 -5.40 -26.16 -11.85
N ASP A 281 -4.92 -25.72 -10.67
CA ASP A 281 -5.01 -26.52 -9.45
C ASP A 281 -6.43 -26.44 -8.84
N PRO A 282 -7.24 -27.52 -8.89
CA PRO A 282 -8.60 -27.53 -8.37
C PRO A 282 -8.68 -27.41 -6.84
N ARG A 283 -7.55 -27.43 -6.14
CA ARG A 283 -7.47 -27.36 -4.67
C ARG A 283 -7.38 -25.92 -4.14
N ASP A 284 -7.05 -24.95 -4.99
CA ASP A 284 -6.98 -23.55 -4.60
C ASP A 284 -8.23 -22.79 -5.09
N PRO A 285 -9.24 -22.53 -4.24
CA PRO A 285 -10.41 -21.77 -4.66
C PRO A 285 -10.10 -20.31 -5.00
N ALA A 286 -8.90 -19.79 -4.64
CA ALA A 286 -8.45 -18.46 -5.02
C ALA A 286 -7.98 -18.36 -6.48
N THR A 287 -7.87 -19.49 -7.20
CA THR A 287 -7.31 -19.57 -8.56
C THR A 287 -8.34 -19.73 -9.68
N ASP A 288 -9.65 -19.65 -9.42
CA ASP A 288 -10.71 -19.73 -10.44
C ASP A 288 -10.86 -18.46 -11.30
N SER A 289 -9.74 -17.87 -11.74
CA SER A 289 -9.76 -16.80 -12.73
C SER A 289 -9.89 -17.38 -14.13
N SER A 290 -11.07 -17.92 -14.44
CA SER A 290 -11.48 -18.34 -15.79
C SER A 290 -11.18 -17.27 -16.86
N THR A 291 -11.20 -16.00 -16.45
CA THR A 291 -10.80 -14.85 -17.27
C THR A 291 -9.32 -14.88 -17.66
N VAL A 292 -8.40 -15.07 -16.70
CA VAL A 292 -6.96 -15.10 -17.00
C VAL A 292 -6.62 -16.35 -17.80
N LEU A 293 -7.21 -17.51 -17.47
CA LEU A 293 -7.04 -18.73 -18.26
C LEU A 293 -7.48 -18.56 -19.72
N ALA A 294 -8.69 -18.03 -19.96
CA ALA A 294 -9.18 -17.79 -21.31
C ALA A 294 -8.30 -16.80 -22.09
N TRP A 295 -7.79 -15.77 -21.41
CA TRP A 295 -6.84 -14.82 -21.99
C TRP A 295 -5.51 -15.47 -22.41
N LEU A 296 -4.97 -16.38 -21.60
CA LEU A 296 -3.79 -17.18 -21.94
C LEU A 296 -4.03 -18.12 -23.13
N ASP A 297 -5.25 -18.66 -23.27
CA ASP A 297 -5.63 -19.63 -24.30
C ASP A 297 -5.93 -19.06 -25.68
N ALA A 298 -6.45 -17.83 -25.73
CA ALA A 298 -6.82 -17.17 -26.98
C ALA A 298 -5.63 -17.05 -27.95
N ASP A 299 -4.43 -16.77 -27.41
CA ASP A 299 -3.22 -16.53 -28.20
C ASP A 299 -2.61 -17.84 -28.75
N ALA A 300 -2.69 -18.93 -27.97
CA ALA A 300 -2.23 -20.26 -28.40
C ALA A 300 -3.06 -20.84 -29.56
N SER A 301 -4.29 -20.36 -29.72
CA SER A 301 -5.19 -20.76 -30.81
C SER A 301 -4.94 -19.95 -32.08
N ALA A 302 -4.64 -18.65 -31.94
CA ALA A 302 -4.30 -17.77 -33.07
C ALA A 302 -2.98 -18.18 -33.76
N GLY A 303 -1.96 -18.56 -32.99
CA GLY A 303 -0.67 -18.99 -33.54
C GLY A 303 -0.70 -20.28 -34.37
N ARG A 304 -1.63 -21.20 -34.06
CA ARG A 304 -1.78 -22.49 -34.78
C ARG A 304 -2.51 -22.35 -36.11
N ALA A 305 -3.41 -21.38 -36.25
CA ALA A 305 -4.12 -21.12 -37.49
C ALA A 305 -3.22 -20.49 -38.58
N GLY A 306 -2.20 -19.72 -38.19
CA GLY A 306 -1.27 -19.07 -39.12
C GLY A 306 -0.20 -19.98 -39.73
N SER A 307 0.17 -21.08 -39.07
CA SER A 307 1.23 -21.99 -39.54
C SER A 307 0.77 -23.05 -40.55
N GLY A 308 -0.54 -23.19 -40.79
CA GLY A 308 -1.13 -24.22 -41.66
C GLY A 308 -1.39 -23.80 -43.12
N GLY A 309 -1.06 -22.56 -43.51
CA GLY A 309 -1.45 -21.97 -44.80
C GLY A 309 -0.35 -21.84 -45.87
N GLY A 310 0.83 -22.40 -45.66
CA GLY A 310 1.93 -22.38 -46.64
C GLY A 310 2.14 -23.73 -47.29
N GLY A 311 1.31 -24.08 -48.27
CA GLY A 311 1.44 -25.26 -49.12
C GLY A 311 1.21 -24.91 -50.58
#